data_AF-A0A2N1M6E3-F1
#
_entry.id   AF-A0A2N1M6E3-F1
#
_cell.length_a   1.000
_cell.length_b   1.000
_cell.length_c   1.000
_cell.angle_alpha   90.00
_cell.angle_beta   90.00
_cell.angle_gamma   90.00
#
_symmetry.space_group_name_H-M   'P 1'
#
loop_
_entity.id
_entity.type
_entity.pdbx_description
1 polymer ?
#
loop_
_entity_poly.entity_id
_entity_poly.type
_entity_poly.pdbx_seq_one_letter_code
_entity_poly.pdbx_strand_id
1 'polypeptide(L)'
;MKELNPSNCLIRANNVWNLAIIDNIDFKEKSFKFGNIYDVTHGNSHATLRMAFQAQLPVEIKTSPEQVIELTPNTSLFGMNQSIDETLNKFQKVIFDLLDFKEIEGELIYKTNFDGETIKYVLLTKLDPGCLGPSPNVVILEPGANPNSDEEILHVSEMYKEDFAMNDHSFLDIIADEAIFRRLIKCWEKWPNIRPHLGQ
;
A
#
# COMPACT_ATOMS: atom_id res chain seq x y z
N MET A 1 -24.19 -0.83 26.68
CA MET A 1 -23.08 -0.33 25.84
C MET A 1 -23.74 0.26 24.60
N LYS A 2 -23.46 1.52 24.22
CA LYS A 2 -23.84 1.98 22.87
C LYS A 2 -23.01 1.15 21.89
N GLU A 3 -23.65 0.52 20.91
CA GLU A 3 -22.93 -0.05 19.77
C GLU A 3 -22.14 1.08 19.12
N LEU A 4 -20.82 0.96 19.17
CA LEU A 4 -19.92 1.90 18.52
C LEU A 4 -19.79 1.43 17.07
N ASN A 5 -20.29 2.23 16.13
CA ASN A 5 -20.01 2.01 14.71
C ASN A 5 -18.50 2.23 14.47
N PRO A 6 -17.74 1.20 14.02
CA PRO A 6 -16.29 1.32 13.80
C PRO A 6 -15.92 2.41 12.79
N SER A 7 -16.78 2.71 11.82
CA SER A 7 -16.57 3.74 10.80
C SER A 7 -16.50 5.16 11.37
N ASN A 8 -16.91 5.36 12.64
CA ASN A 8 -16.70 6.61 13.36
C ASN A 8 -15.23 6.86 13.73
N CYS A 9 -14.39 5.82 13.73
CA CYS A 9 -12.95 5.94 13.97
C CYS A 9 -12.17 6.34 12.71
N LEU A 10 -12.84 6.45 11.55
CA LEU A 10 -12.24 6.91 10.31
C LEU A 10 -12.03 8.42 10.35
N ILE A 11 -10.84 8.86 9.96
CA ILE A 11 -10.49 10.27 9.81
C ILE A 11 -11.18 10.82 8.55
N ARG A 12 -11.91 11.91 8.71
CA ARG A 12 -12.58 12.64 7.62
C ARG A 12 -11.79 13.91 7.29
N ALA A 13 -10.82 13.82 6.40
CA ALA A 13 -10.05 14.96 5.92
C ALA A 13 -9.63 14.79 4.45
N ASN A 14 -9.52 15.89 3.72
CA ASN A 14 -9.27 15.89 2.27
C ASN A 14 -7.82 15.51 1.89
N ASN A 15 -6.93 15.43 2.87
CA ASN A 15 -5.54 15.00 2.71
C ASN A 15 -5.30 13.60 3.29
N VAL A 16 -6.34 12.78 3.44
CA VAL A 16 -6.22 11.40 3.92
C VAL A 16 -6.37 10.43 2.77
N TRP A 17 -5.33 9.63 2.54
CA TRP A 17 -5.39 8.53 1.59
C TRP A 17 -5.96 7.31 2.30
N ASN A 18 -7.09 6.81 1.80
CA ASN A 18 -7.77 5.63 2.31
C ASN A 18 -7.37 4.41 1.49
N LEU A 19 -6.83 3.41 2.17
CA LEU A 19 -6.49 2.12 1.60
C LEU A 19 -7.39 1.07 2.26
N ALA A 20 -8.21 0.39 1.46
CA ALA A 20 -9.04 -0.71 1.93
C ALA A 20 -8.21 -2.00 1.95
N ILE A 21 -8.47 -2.86 2.93
CA ILE A 21 -7.89 -4.20 3.02
C ILE A 21 -9.02 -5.19 3.13
N ILE A 22 -8.97 -6.23 2.30
CA ILE A 22 -9.89 -7.35 2.33
C ILE A 22 -9.07 -8.61 2.53
N ASP A 23 -9.43 -9.37 3.56
CA ASP A 23 -8.79 -10.65 3.86
C ASP A 23 -9.82 -11.67 4.36
N ASN A 24 -9.48 -12.95 4.30
CA ASN A 24 -10.27 -14.03 4.82
C ASN A 24 -9.99 -14.19 6.32
N ILE A 25 -11.02 -14.21 7.17
CA ILE A 25 -10.86 -14.55 8.58
C ILE A 25 -11.69 -15.78 8.95
N ASP A 26 -10.99 -16.75 9.53
CA ASP A 26 -11.59 -17.97 10.05
C ASP A 26 -11.81 -17.83 11.56
N PHE A 27 -13.08 -17.82 11.97
CA PHE A 27 -13.41 -17.93 13.39
C PHE A 27 -13.55 -19.41 13.76
N LYS A 28 -12.78 -19.83 14.77
CA LYS A 28 -13.03 -21.11 15.45
C LYS A 28 -14.02 -20.88 16.57
N GLU A 29 -15.12 -21.63 16.54
CA GLU A 29 -16.12 -21.60 17.61
C GLU A 29 -15.47 -21.97 18.96
N LYS A 30 -15.78 -21.21 20.02
CA LYS A 30 -15.10 -21.30 21.32
C LYS A 30 -15.49 -22.56 22.13
N SER A 31 -16.54 -23.27 21.75
CA SER A 31 -17.05 -24.42 22.49
C SER A 31 -16.44 -25.74 22.00
N PHE A 32 -15.37 -26.16 22.66
CA PHE A 32 -14.91 -27.55 22.58
C PHE A 32 -15.97 -28.45 23.27
N LYS A 33 -16.83 -29.12 22.49
CA LYS A 33 -17.42 -30.38 22.98
C LYS A 33 -16.35 -31.44 22.80
N PHE A 34 -15.92 -32.08 23.90
CA PHE A 34 -14.97 -33.18 23.90
C PHE A 34 -15.41 -34.24 22.87
N GLY A 35 -14.73 -34.24 21.72
CA GLY A 35 -14.99 -35.10 20.58
C GLY A 35 -13.71 -35.20 19.77
N ASN A 36 -13.45 -36.38 19.21
CA ASN A 36 -12.20 -36.71 18.55
C ASN A 36 -11.96 -35.76 17.37
N ILE A 37 -10.73 -35.23 17.23
CA ILE A 37 -10.35 -34.13 16.31
C ILE A 37 -10.63 -34.47 14.83
N TYR A 38 -10.84 -35.75 14.51
CA TYR A 38 -11.05 -36.26 13.16
C TYR A 38 -12.52 -36.47 12.76
N ASP A 39 -13.49 -36.32 13.67
CA ASP A 39 -14.89 -36.73 13.45
C ASP A 39 -15.93 -35.61 13.67
N VAL A 40 -15.47 -34.36 13.79
CA VAL A 40 -16.36 -33.20 13.96
C VAL A 40 -16.37 -32.42 12.65
N THR A 41 -17.54 -32.35 12.00
CA THR A 41 -17.82 -31.33 10.99
C THR A 41 -17.69 -29.97 11.67
N HIS A 42 -16.55 -29.31 11.45
CA HIS A 42 -16.24 -28.04 12.08
C HIS A 42 -17.21 -26.97 11.53
N GLY A 43 -18.03 -26.38 12.40
CA GLY A 43 -18.77 -25.17 12.09
C GLY A 43 -17.84 -23.98 12.03
N ASN A 44 -16.96 -23.93 11.03
CA ASN A 44 -16.14 -22.75 10.77
C ASN A 44 -17.03 -21.67 10.15
N SER A 45 -17.21 -20.54 10.83
CA SER A 45 -17.79 -19.36 10.20
C SER A 45 -16.67 -18.59 9.50
N HIS A 46 -16.71 -18.61 8.17
CA HIS A 46 -15.85 -17.81 7.31
C HIS A 46 -16.46 -16.42 7.15
N ALA A 47 -15.72 -15.38 7.50
CA ALA A 47 -16.12 -14.00 7.27
C ALA A 47 -15.03 -13.26 6.49
N THR A 48 -15.40 -12.15 5.88
CA THR A 48 -14.44 -11.25 5.26
C THR A 48 -13.99 -10.19 6.26
N LEU A 49 -12.70 -10.18 6.59
CA LEU A 49 -12.09 -9.08 7.34
C LEU A 49 -12.03 -7.84 6.45
N ARG A 50 -12.48 -6.72 6.99
CA ARG A 50 -12.40 -5.40 6.36
C ARG A 50 -11.59 -4.47 7.26
N MET A 51 -10.51 -3.90 6.73
CA MET A 51 -9.73 -2.88 7.43
C MET A 51 -9.51 -1.65 6.54
N ALA A 52 -9.38 -0.49 7.16
CA ALA A 52 -8.98 0.74 6.52
C ALA A 52 -7.65 1.22 7.08
N PHE A 53 -6.68 1.45 6.20
CA PHE A 53 -5.42 2.10 6.53
C PHE A 53 -5.50 3.52 5.98
N GLN A 54 -5.41 4.51 6.86
CA GLN A 54 -5.53 5.91 6.52
C GLN A 54 -4.20 6.61 6.74
N ALA A 55 -3.55 7.01 5.65
CA ALA A 55 -2.30 7.77 5.69
C ALA A 55 -2.59 9.26 5.45
N GLN A 56 -2.10 10.12 6.35
CA GLN A 56 -2.20 11.55 6.17
C GLN A 56 -1.09 12.05 5.23
N LEU A 57 -1.48 12.65 4.12
CA LEU A 57 -0.57 13.23 3.14
C LEU A 57 -0.29 14.71 3.45
N PRO A 58 0.89 15.23 3.06
CA PRO A 58 1.25 16.64 3.21
C PRO A 58 0.47 17.57 2.26
N VAL A 59 -0.23 17.00 1.27
CA VAL A 59 -1.02 17.71 0.27
C VAL A 59 -2.42 17.11 0.19
N GLU A 60 -3.39 17.92 -0.22
CA GLU A 60 -4.75 17.45 -0.48
C GLU A 60 -4.76 16.45 -1.65
N ILE A 61 -5.56 15.40 -1.51
CA ILE A 61 -5.77 14.43 -2.58
C ILE A 61 -6.80 15.03 -3.52
N LYS A 62 -6.35 15.34 -4.75
CA LYS A 62 -7.27 15.78 -5.79
C LYS A 62 -8.24 14.65 -6.10
N THR A 63 -9.52 14.87 -5.86
CA THR A 63 -10.62 13.95 -6.21
C THR A 63 -11.05 14.07 -7.67
N SER A 64 -10.32 14.84 -8.49
CA SER A 64 -10.54 14.91 -9.93
C SER A 64 -10.26 13.56 -10.58
N PRO A 65 -10.91 13.21 -11.71
CA PRO A 65 -10.54 12.03 -12.48
C PRO A 65 -9.03 12.05 -12.72
N GLU A 66 -8.34 10.99 -12.32
CA GLU A 66 -6.92 10.84 -12.66
C GLU A 66 -6.77 10.86 -14.18
N GLN A 67 -5.74 11.53 -14.66
CA GLN A 67 -5.46 11.58 -16.08
C GLN A 67 -5.06 10.18 -16.55
N VAL A 68 -5.93 9.51 -17.29
CA VAL A 68 -5.59 8.24 -17.95
C VAL A 68 -4.56 8.56 -19.02
N ILE A 69 -3.33 8.10 -18.82
CA ILE A 69 -2.25 8.25 -19.80
C ILE A 69 -2.33 7.06 -20.74
N GLU A 70 -2.70 7.33 -22.01
CA GLU A 70 -2.65 6.31 -23.05
C GLU A 70 -1.19 5.95 -23.35
N LEU A 71 -0.86 4.68 -23.19
CA LEU A 71 0.46 4.17 -23.46
C LEU A 71 0.63 3.97 -24.96
N THR A 72 1.66 4.59 -25.54
CA THR A 72 2.06 4.36 -26.92
C THR A 72 3.25 3.40 -26.96
N PRO A 73 3.58 2.79 -28.12
CA PRO A 73 4.79 1.98 -28.26
C PRO A 73 6.09 2.72 -27.90
N ASN A 74 6.06 4.06 -27.90
CA ASN A 74 7.21 4.91 -27.54
C ASN A 74 7.21 5.31 -26.06
N THR A 75 6.16 4.98 -25.29
CA THR A 75 6.08 5.29 -23.86
C THR A 75 6.96 4.31 -23.10
N SER A 76 8.14 4.77 -22.67
CA SER A 76 9.03 4.01 -21.80
C SER A 76 8.37 3.86 -20.43
N LEU A 77 7.80 2.68 -20.16
CA LEU A 77 7.21 2.31 -18.87
C LEU A 77 8.28 2.06 -17.80
N PHE A 78 9.44 1.57 -18.24
CA PHE A 78 10.56 1.19 -17.40
C PHE A 78 11.82 1.84 -17.95
N GLY A 79 12.65 2.36 -17.05
CA GLY A 79 13.90 3.01 -17.41
C GLY A 79 14.30 4.08 -16.42
N MET A 80 15.37 4.80 -16.78
CA MET A 80 15.85 5.95 -16.04
C MET A 80 14.83 7.09 -16.20
N ASN A 81 14.20 7.47 -15.10
CA ASN A 81 13.47 8.72 -15.03
C ASN A 81 14.37 9.79 -14.38
N GLN A 82 13.97 11.05 -14.48
CA GLN A 82 14.73 12.17 -13.94
C GLN A 82 15.09 11.99 -12.45
N SER A 83 14.17 11.44 -11.65
CA SER A 83 14.43 11.18 -10.22
C SER A 83 15.50 10.12 -10.00
N ILE A 84 15.57 9.08 -10.84
CA ILE A 84 16.60 8.05 -10.76
C ILE A 84 17.95 8.64 -11.20
N ASP A 85 17.97 9.43 -12.29
CA ASP A 85 19.19 10.13 -12.73
C ASP A 85 19.74 11.07 -11.65
N GLU A 86 18.87 11.90 -11.05
CA GLU A 86 19.25 12.77 -9.93
C GLU A 86 19.78 11.98 -8.73
N THR A 87 19.18 10.84 -8.44
CA THR A 87 19.63 9.95 -7.36
C THR A 87 21.02 9.39 -7.68
N LEU A 88 21.23 8.84 -8.88
CA LEU A 88 22.55 8.35 -9.31
C LEU A 88 23.62 9.45 -9.27
N ASN A 89 23.28 10.65 -9.70
CA ASN A 89 24.18 11.81 -9.65
C ASN A 89 24.58 12.15 -8.19
N LYS A 90 23.64 12.05 -7.23
CA LYS A 90 23.95 12.21 -5.79
C LYS A 90 24.90 11.14 -5.30
N PHE A 91 24.69 9.87 -5.68
CA PHE A 91 25.60 8.77 -5.33
C PHE A 91 27.01 9.02 -5.86
N GLN A 92 27.14 9.34 -7.16
CA GLN A 92 28.43 9.64 -7.78
C GLN A 92 29.13 10.80 -7.08
N LYS A 93 28.39 11.89 -6.80
CA LYS A 93 28.93 13.05 -6.08
C LYS A 93 29.44 12.69 -4.69
N VAL A 94 28.73 11.85 -3.93
CA VAL A 94 29.21 11.37 -2.62
C VAL A 94 30.55 10.64 -2.76
N ILE A 95 30.68 9.76 -3.74
CA ILE A 95 31.93 9.01 -3.97
C ILE A 95 33.06 9.98 -4.37
N PHE A 96 32.80 10.92 -5.28
CA PHE A 96 33.79 11.92 -5.68
C PHE A 96 34.22 12.81 -4.50
N ASP A 97 33.28 13.28 -3.69
CA ASP A 97 33.55 14.09 -2.50
C ASP A 97 34.41 13.33 -1.48
N LEU A 98 34.15 12.03 -1.30
CA LEU A 98 34.90 11.16 -0.37
C LEU A 98 36.30 10.84 -0.87
N LEU A 99 36.46 10.62 -2.18
CA LEU A 99 37.76 10.38 -2.81
C LEU A 99 38.68 11.61 -2.71
N ASP A 100 38.13 12.84 -2.73
CA ASP A 100 38.89 14.10 -2.63
C ASP A 100 40.16 14.08 -3.50
N PHE A 101 40.00 13.61 -4.75
CA PHE A 101 41.14 13.34 -5.61
C PHE A 101 41.80 14.63 -6.08
N LYS A 102 43.12 14.63 -6.19
CA LYS A 102 43.96 15.75 -6.61
C LYS A 102 45.03 15.24 -7.55
N GLU A 103 45.35 16.03 -8.55
CA GLU A 103 46.48 15.78 -9.42
C GLU A 103 47.65 16.66 -8.96
N ILE A 104 48.75 16.03 -8.56
CA ILE A 104 49.98 16.71 -8.14
C ILE A 104 51.10 16.12 -8.97
N GLU A 105 51.79 16.96 -9.76
CA GLU A 105 52.92 16.55 -10.60
C GLU A 105 52.60 15.41 -11.59
N GLY A 106 51.33 15.30 -12.03
CA GLY A 106 50.86 14.25 -12.94
C GLY A 106 50.50 12.93 -12.23
N GLU A 107 50.61 12.86 -10.91
CA GLU A 107 50.13 11.74 -10.11
C GLU A 107 48.76 12.02 -9.49
N LEU A 108 47.87 11.04 -9.58
CA LEU A 108 46.54 11.09 -8.98
C LEU A 108 46.59 10.62 -7.52
N ILE A 109 46.31 11.52 -6.59
CA ILE A 109 46.24 11.24 -5.16
C ILE A 109 44.77 11.29 -4.75
N TYR A 110 44.31 10.31 -3.97
CA TYR A 110 42.94 10.24 -3.45
C TYR A 110 42.91 9.61 -2.06
N LYS A 111 41.86 9.93 -1.31
CA LYS A 111 41.60 9.33 0.01
C LYS A 111 41.13 7.90 -0.16
N THR A 112 41.64 7.02 0.72
CA THR A 112 41.26 5.60 0.79
C THR A 112 40.72 5.22 2.17
N ASN A 113 40.66 6.17 3.10
CA ASN A 113 40.24 5.98 4.49
C ASN A 113 38.71 6.11 4.67
N PHE A 114 37.94 5.49 3.78
CA PHE A 114 36.49 5.37 3.90
C PHE A 114 36.05 3.98 3.43
N ASP A 115 34.88 3.56 3.89
CA ASP A 115 34.30 2.27 3.59
C ASP A 115 32.82 2.40 3.21
N GLY A 116 32.15 1.26 3.04
CA GLY A 116 30.72 1.22 2.69
C GLY A 116 29.81 1.90 3.71
N GLU A 117 30.12 1.80 5.02
CA GLU A 117 29.32 2.44 6.07
C GLU A 117 29.47 3.97 6.01
N THR A 118 30.69 4.45 5.76
CA THR A 118 30.94 5.89 5.55
C THR A 118 30.14 6.42 4.36
N ILE A 119 30.16 5.72 3.23
CA ILE A 119 29.38 6.09 2.03
C ILE A 119 27.89 6.12 2.36
N LYS A 120 27.37 5.05 2.98
CA LYS A 120 25.97 4.93 3.35
C LYS A 120 25.52 6.06 4.27
N TYR A 121 26.30 6.39 5.31
CA TYR A 121 25.98 7.47 6.23
C TYR A 121 25.86 8.81 5.51
N VAL A 122 26.88 9.18 4.72
CA VAL A 122 26.86 10.44 3.96
C VAL A 122 25.72 10.47 2.95
N LEU A 123 25.45 9.36 2.28
CA LEU A 123 24.36 9.25 1.33
C LEU A 123 23.00 9.45 2.00
N LEU A 124 22.73 8.80 3.13
CA LEU A 124 21.48 8.93 3.88
C LEU A 124 21.22 10.37 4.34
N THR A 125 22.26 11.17 4.60
CA THR A 125 22.09 12.61 4.92
C THR A 125 21.74 13.48 3.71
N LYS A 126 22.00 13.01 2.48
CA LYS A 126 21.74 13.75 1.23
C LYS A 126 20.49 13.26 0.50
N LEU A 127 19.99 12.09 0.84
CA LEU A 127 18.73 11.55 0.34
C LEU A 127 17.59 12.00 1.23
N ASP A 128 16.46 12.31 0.61
CA ASP A 128 15.22 12.44 1.35
C ASP A 128 14.81 11.03 1.80
N PRO A 129 14.68 10.76 3.12
CA PRO A 129 14.25 9.46 3.62
C PRO A 129 12.82 9.09 3.18
N GLY A 130 12.10 9.97 2.47
CA GLY A 130 10.80 9.69 1.89
C GLY A 130 9.71 9.83 2.95
N CYS A 131 8.91 8.78 3.16
CA CYS A 131 7.78 8.83 4.08
C CYS A 131 8.24 8.89 5.55
N LEU A 132 8.49 10.11 6.05
CA LEU A 132 8.54 10.46 7.49
C LEU A 132 7.16 10.81 8.07
N GLY A 133 6.09 10.39 7.39
CA GLY A 133 4.73 10.66 7.81
C GLY A 133 4.38 9.97 9.14
N PRO A 134 3.34 10.45 9.84
CA PRO A 134 2.83 9.75 11.01
C PRO A 134 2.39 8.33 10.63
N SER A 135 2.40 7.42 11.61
CA SER A 135 1.84 6.08 11.41
C SER A 135 0.38 6.16 10.92
N PRO A 136 -0.05 5.27 10.03
CA PRO A 136 -1.41 5.29 9.51
C PRO A 136 -2.41 5.02 10.63
N ASN A 137 -3.59 5.65 10.53
CA ASN A 137 -4.73 5.27 11.35
C ASN A 137 -5.32 3.97 10.79
N VAL A 138 -5.35 2.92 11.62
CA VAL A 138 -5.83 1.59 11.24
C VAL A 138 -7.16 1.32 11.93
N VAL A 139 -8.20 1.06 11.15
CA VAL A 139 -9.55 0.79 11.66
C VAL A 139 -10.02 -0.57 11.14
N ILE A 140 -10.45 -1.45 12.04
CA ILE A 140 -11.17 -2.68 11.69
C ILE A 140 -12.64 -2.31 11.54
N LEU A 141 -13.19 -2.53 10.35
CA LEU A 141 -14.58 -2.20 10.02
C LEU A 141 -15.49 -3.39 10.26
N GLU A 142 -16.80 -3.17 10.10
CA GLU A 142 -17.77 -4.25 10.16
C GLU A 142 -17.43 -5.32 9.10
N PRO A 143 -17.30 -6.59 9.50
CA PRO A 143 -16.89 -7.65 8.59
C PRO A 143 -17.94 -7.92 7.52
N GLY A 144 -17.46 -8.37 6.36
CA GLY A 144 -18.33 -8.84 5.29
C GLY A 144 -18.76 -10.28 5.47
N ALA A 145 -19.71 -10.71 4.63
CA ALA A 145 -20.10 -12.11 4.49
C ALA A 145 -18.94 -12.94 3.90
N ASN A 146 -19.21 -14.22 3.63
CA ASN A 146 -18.18 -15.15 3.18
C ASN A 146 -17.60 -14.72 1.80
N PRO A 147 -16.26 -14.56 1.67
CA PRO A 147 -15.60 -14.11 0.43
C PRO A 147 -15.57 -15.17 -0.69
N ASN A 148 -16.36 -16.24 -0.60
CA ASN A 148 -16.30 -17.39 -1.50
C ASN A 148 -16.87 -17.16 -2.91
N SER A 149 -17.54 -16.04 -3.20
CA SER A 149 -17.98 -15.68 -4.56
C SER A 149 -17.44 -14.32 -5.02
N ASP A 150 -17.47 -14.09 -6.34
CA ASP A 150 -17.11 -12.80 -6.93
C ASP A 150 -18.13 -11.72 -6.53
N GLU A 151 -19.41 -12.09 -6.36
CA GLU A 151 -20.49 -11.22 -5.90
C GLU A 151 -20.30 -10.72 -4.46
N GLU A 152 -19.89 -11.60 -3.55
CA GLU A 152 -19.66 -11.22 -2.16
C GLU A 152 -18.43 -10.30 -2.04
N ILE A 153 -17.36 -10.58 -2.80
CA ILE A 153 -16.19 -9.67 -2.86
C ILE A 153 -16.58 -8.29 -3.40
N LEU A 154 -17.43 -8.23 -4.43
CA LEU A 154 -17.96 -6.95 -4.91
C LEU A 154 -18.77 -6.25 -3.82
N HIS A 155 -19.70 -6.96 -3.16
CA HIS A 155 -20.52 -6.37 -2.10
C HIS A 155 -19.69 -5.81 -0.94
N VAL A 156 -18.71 -6.57 -0.46
CA VAL A 156 -17.75 -6.14 0.57
C VAL A 156 -16.94 -4.92 0.11
N SER A 157 -16.56 -4.87 -1.16
CA SER A 157 -15.88 -3.71 -1.74
C SER A 157 -16.80 -2.48 -1.73
N GLU A 158 -18.08 -2.65 -2.04
CA GLU A 158 -19.06 -1.55 -2.08
C GLU A 158 -19.36 -0.97 -0.71
N MET A 159 -19.28 -1.76 0.37
CA MET A 159 -19.40 -1.25 1.73
C MET A 159 -18.38 -0.13 2.03
N TYR A 160 -17.20 -0.15 1.37
CA TYR A 160 -16.21 0.93 1.51
C TYR A 160 -16.66 2.27 0.90
N LYS A 161 -17.65 2.28 -0.01
CA LYS A 161 -18.20 3.52 -0.57
C LYS A 161 -18.81 4.37 0.54
N GLU A 162 -19.63 3.75 1.38
CA GLU A 162 -20.25 4.42 2.53
C GLU A 162 -19.20 4.74 3.60
N ASP A 163 -18.34 3.76 3.91
CA ASP A 163 -17.33 3.94 4.95
C ASP A 163 -16.36 5.07 4.63
N PHE A 164 -15.93 5.24 3.38
CA PHE A 164 -15.02 6.33 2.98
C PHE A 164 -15.74 7.58 2.49
N ALA A 165 -17.08 7.59 2.47
CA ALA A 165 -17.89 8.67 1.88
C ALA A 165 -17.41 8.99 0.46
N MET A 166 -17.27 7.94 -0.36
CA MET A 166 -16.76 8.05 -1.73
C MET A 166 -17.76 8.75 -2.65
N ASN A 167 -17.22 9.49 -3.63
CA ASN A 167 -18.01 9.98 -4.75
C ASN A 167 -18.09 8.91 -5.84
N ASP A 168 -19.12 8.96 -6.71
CA ASP A 168 -19.34 7.95 -7.77
C ASP A 168 -18.16 7.79 -8.74
N HIS A 169 -17.31 8.80 -8.86
CA HIS A 169 -16.14 8.81 -9.75
C HIS A 169 -14.82 8.55 -9.02
N SER A 170 -14.84 8.33 -7.70
CA SER A 170 -13.64 8.06 -6.92
C SER A 170 -13.14 6.63 -7.15
N PHE A 171 -11.82 6.47 -7.16
CA PHE A 171 -11.17 5.16 -7.15
C PHE A 171 -11.09 4.60 -5.73
N LEU A 172 -11.20 3.27 -5.61
CA LEU A 172 -11.01 2.54 -4.36
C LEU A 172 -9.76 1.65 -4.48
N ASP A 173 -8.70 2.00 -3.75
CA ASP A 173 -7.53 1.14 -3.62
C ASP A 173 -7.80 0.01 -2.61
N ILE A 174 -7.66 -1.24 -3.04
CA ILE A 174 -7.89 -2.43 -2.20
C ILE A 174 -6.66 -3.32 -2.19
N ILE A 175 -6.09 -3.58 -1.01
CA ILE A 175 -5.08 -4.63 -0.82
C ILE A 175 -5.78 -5.92 -0.44
N ALA A 176 -5.39 -7.01 -1.08
CA ALA A 176 -5.87 -8.34 -0.71
C ALA A 176 -4.85 -9.44 -1.05
N ASP A 177 -5.07 -10.64 -0.51
CA ASP A 177 -4.31 -11.83 -0.89
C ASP A 177 -4.52 -12.20 -2.38
N GLU A 178 -3.74 -13.15 -2.90
CA GLU A 178 -3.82 -13.55 -4.32
C GLU A 178 -5.22 -14.06 -4.71
N ALA A 179 -5.89 -14.81 -3.83
CA ALA A 179 -7.19 -15.40 -4.12
C ALA A 179 -8.28 -14.34 -4.28
N ILE A 180 -8.31 -13.36 -3.37
CA ILE A 180 -9.22 -12.22 -3.40
C ILE A 180 -8.83 -11.25 -4.53
N PHE A 181 -7.54 -10.98 -4.71
CA PHE A 181 -7.04 -10.12 -5.79
C PHE A 181 -7.56 -10.56 -7.15
N ARG A 182 -7.46 -11.86 -7.48
CA ARG A 182 -7.96 -12.40 -8.75
C ARG A 182 -9.47 -12.20 -8.93
N ARG A 183 -10.25 -12.20 -7.83
CA ARG A 183 -11.70 -11.96 -7.84
C ARG A 183 -12.01 -10.48 -8.00
N LEU A 184 -11.27 -9.61 -7.34
CA LEU A 184 -11.36 -8.15 -7.51
C LEU A 184 -11.10 -7.72 -8.96
N ILE A 185 -10.15 -8.36 -9.65
CA ILE A 185 -9.91 -8.10 -11.08
C ILE A 185 -11.16 -8.40 -11.93
N LYS A 186 -11.91 -9.46 -11.64
CA LYS A 186 -13.17 -9.75 -12.35
C LYS A 186 -14.27 -8.74 -12.00
N CYS A 187 -14.24 -8.18 -10.80
CA CYS A 187 -15.20 -7.16 -10.38
C CYS A 187 -15.09 -5.88 -11.21
N TRP A 188 -14.00 -5.66 -11.95
CA TRP A 188 -13.83 -4.51 -12.85
C TRP A 188 -14.93 -4.36 -13.90
N GLU A 189 -15.51 -5.46 -14.39
CA GLU A 189 -16.63 -5.39 -15.34
C GLU A 189 -17.86 -4.70 -14.75
N LYS A 190 -18.06 -4.84 -13.44
CA LYS A 190 -19.19 -4.28 -12.68
C LYS A 190 -18.85 -2.93 -12.05
N TRP A 191 -17.61 -2.76 -11.59
CA TRP A 191 -17.12 -1.52 -10.97
C TRP A 191 -15.69 -1.18 -11.43
N PRO A 192 -15.52 -0.36 -12.47
CA PRO A 192 -14.21 -0.08 -13.08
C PRO A 192 -13.30 0.81 -12.22
N ASN A 193 -13.80 1.42 -11.15
CA ASN A 193 -13.00 2.30 -10.29
C ASN A 193 -12.32 1.55 -9.13
N ILE A 194 -12.46 0.22 -9.03
CA ILE A 194 -11.68 -0.57 -8.09
C ILE A 194 -10.22 -0.62 -8.58
N ARG A 195 -9.26 -0.44 -7.68
CA ARG A 195 -7.83 -0.60 -7.94
C ARG A 195 -7.26 -1.67 -7.00
N PRO A 196 -7.28 -2.94 -7.42
CA PRO A 196 -6.74 -4.01 -6.60
C PRO A 196 -5.22 -3.96 -6.60
N HIS A 197 -4.63 -4.16 -5.42
CA HIS A 197 -3.21 -4.27 -5.16
C HIS A 197 -2.95 -5.63 -4.52
N LEU A 198 -1.98 -6.38 -5.05
CA LEU A 198 -1.63 -7.67 -4.49
C LEU A 198 -0.83 -7.45 -3.19
N GLY A 199 -1.38 -7.91 -2.06
CA GLY A 199 -0.66 -7.98 -0.79
C GLY A 199 0.41 -9.07 -0.85
N GLN A 200 1.56 -8.83 -0.21
CA GLN A 200 2.63 -9.81 -0.06
C GLN A 200 2.44 -10.70 1.18
#